data_AF-A0A427XRR2-F1
#
_entry.id   AF-A0A427XRR2-F1
#
_cell.length_a   1.000
_cell.length_b   1.000
_cell.length_c   1.000
_cell.angle_alpha   90.00
_cell.angle_beta   90.00
_cell.angle_gamma   90.00
#
_symmetry.space_group_name_H-M   'P 1'
#
loop_
_entity.id
_entity.type
_entity.pdbx_description
1 polymer ?
#
loop_
_entity_poly.entity_id
_entity_poly.type
_entity_poly.pdbx_seq_one_letter_code
_entity_poly.pdbx_strand_id
1 'polypeptide(L)'
;MAKTIARPSDGGGRRSVGGPSAMKNTARKSTGGKPPRRSGGIPSAAVPRGGAEPKKPHRFRPGTVALREIRKYQKSTDLLIAKLPFARVVREVAMDMTSMEIDNLRWQSSALLALQEAAEAYLVHLFEDA
;
A
#
# COMPACT_ATOMS: atom_id res chain seq x y z
N MET A 1 -14.42 3.44 64.22
CA MET A 1 -15.07 4.73 64.53
C MET A 1 -15.23 5.50 63.24
N ALA A 2 -16.48 5.71 62.84
CA ALA A 2 -16.91 6.45 61.66
C ALA A 2 -17.23 7.91 62.03
N LYS A 3 -17.04 8.81 61.07
CA LYS A 3 -17.66 10.14 60.89
C LYS A 3 -17.16 10.59 59.51
N THR A 4 -17.93 10.64 58.41
CA THR A 4 -19.30 11.11 58.14
C THR A 4 -19.56 12.51 58.66
N ILE A 5 -19.78 13.44 57.72
CA ILE A 5 -20.76 14.57 57.65
C ILE A 5 -20.28 15.45 56.46
N ALA A 6 -20.88 15.41 55.26
CA ALA A 6 -22.19 15.97 54.83
C ALA A 6 -22.14 17.52 54.72
N ARG A 7 -22.15 18.11 53.49
CA ARG A 7 -23.30 18.60 52.66
C ARG A 7 -23.41 20.15 52.70
N PRO A 8 -24.17 20.89 51.85
CA PRO A 8 -24.91 20.58 50.60
C PRO A 8 -24.90 21.67 49.47
N SER A 9 -25.62 21.42 48.36
CA SER A 9 -26.54 22.30 47.58
C SER A 9 -25.97 23.55 46.87
N ASP A 10 -26.22 23.85 45.59
CA ASP A 10 -27.53 23.96 44.91
C ASP A 10 -27.28 24.01 43.38
N GLY A 11 -27.83 23.12 42.56
CA GLY A 11 -29.02 23.40 41.72
C GLY A 11 -28.58 23.66 40.26
N GLY A 12 -29.12 23.12 39.18
CA GLY A 12 -30.27 22.27 38.87
C GLY A 12 -30.50 22.43 37.36
N GLY A 13 -30.70 21.36 36.58
CA GLY A 13 -30.86 21.49 35.13
C GLY A 13 -30.94 20.19 34.36
N ARG A 14 -32.07 19.50 34.51
CA ARG A 14 -32.43 18.19 33.95
C ARG A 14 -32.64 18.16 32.42
N ARG A 15 -32.53 16.92 31.88
CA ARG A 15 -33.17 16.31 30.67
C ARG A 15 -32.43 16.50 29.33
N SER A 16 -32.35 15.55 28.39
CA SER A 16 -32.79 14.14 28.30
C SER A 16 -32.49 13.58 26.89
N VAL A 17 -32.19 12.27 26.79
CA VAL A 17 -32.39 11.31 25.67
C VAL A 17 -31.69 11.53 24.30
N GLY A 18 -31.28 10.41 23.68
CA GLY A 18 -30.40 10.33 22.51
C GLY A 18 -31.05 10.25 21.12
N GLY A 19 -30.21 10.06 20.09
CA GLY A 19 -30.58 9.86 18.68
C GLY A 19 -29.36 9.95 17.73
N PRO A 20 -29.36 9.28 16.56
CA PRO A 20 -28.18 8.57 16.04
C PRO A 20 -27.31 9.29 14.99
N SER A 21 -26.15 8.68 14.72
CA SER A 21 -25.18 8.93 13.66
C SER A 21 -25.81 9.07 12.26
N ALA A 22 -25.38 10.08 11.49
CA ALA A 22 -25.61 10.14 10.04
C ALA A 22 -24.53 10.93 9.29
N MET A 23 -24.03 10.29 8.23
CA MET A 23 -23.06 10.72 7.22
C MET A 23 -23.35 12.12 6.64
N LYS A 24 -22.35 13.02 6.59
CA LYS A 24 -22.45 14.28 5.83
C LYS A 24 -21.91 14.07 4.41
N ASN A 25 -22.83 13.82 3.48
CA ASN A 25 -22.56 13.90 2.05
C ASN A 25 -22.32 15.35 1.61
N THR A 26 -21.36 15.51 0.71
CA THR A 26 -20.87 16.77 0.15
C THR A 26 -21.86 17.42 -0.81
N ALA A 27 -21.77 18.74 -0.90
CA ALA A 27 -22.71 19.65 -1.56
C ALA A 27 -22.95 19.36 -3.06
N ARG A 28 -24.23 19.36 -3.47
CA ARG A 28 -24.67 19.44 -4.87
C ARG A 28 -24.72 20.91 -5.29
N LYS A 29 -23.97 21.27 -6.33
CA LYS A 29 -24.04 22.60 -6.96
C LYS A 29 -25.22 22.65 -7.93
N SER A 30 -26.19 23.49 -7.62
CA SER A 30 -27.29 23.89 -8.51
C SER A 30 -26.86 25.06 -9.38
N THR A 31 -27.08 24.98 -10.69
CA THR A 31 -27.24 26.17 -11.53
C THR A 31 -28.33 25.90 -12.56
N GLY A 32 -29.40 26.69 -12.44
CA GLY A 32 -30.58 26.68 -13.29
C GLY A 32 -30.30 27.12 -14.73
N GLY A 33 -31.23 26.75 -15.60
CA GLY A 33 -31.09 26.76 -17.04
C GLY A 33 -31.15 28.13 -17.71
N LYS A 34 -30.63 28.14 -18.95
CA LYS A 34 -30.90 29.13 -19.98
C LYS A 34 -30.83 28.42 -21.35
N PRO A 35 -31.83 28.55 -22.24
CA PRO A 35 -31.83 27.86 -23.53
C PRO A 35 -30.91 28.56 -24.55
N PRO A 36 -30.36 27.84 -25.54
CA PRO A 36 -29.36 28.41 -26.45
C PRO A 36 -30.01 29.21 -27.59
N ARG A 37 -29.57 30.46 -27.81
CA ARG A 37 -29.88 31.23 -29.03
C ARG A 37 -29.02 30.70 -30.18
N ARG A 38 -29.68 30.21 -31.24
CA ARG A 38 -29.06 29.89 -32.54
C ARG A 38 -28.72 31.18 -33.29
N SER A 39 -27.48 31.30 -33.77
CA SER A 39 -27.12 32.17 -34.89
C SER A 39 -26.15 31.41 -35.78
N GLY A 40 -26.54 31.23 -37.05
CA GLY A 40 -25.83 30.40 -38.02
C GLY A 40 -24.54 31.01 -38.56
N GLY A 41 -23.68 30.10 -39.04
CA GLY A 41 -22.47 30.38 -39.79
C GLY A 41 -21.64 29.10 -39.91
N ILE A 42 -21.73 28.40 -41.05
CA ILE A 42 -20.87 27.28 -41.40
C ILE A 42 -19.60 27.87 -42.02
N PRO A 43 -18.41 27.51 -41.52
CA PRO A 43 -17.53 26.69 -42.35
C PRO A 43 -17.41 25.30 -41.72
N SER A 44 -17.60 24.27 -42.56
CA SER A 44 -17.46 22.87 -42.19
C SER A 44 -15.97 22.56 -42.00
N ALA A 45 -15.39 23.04 -40.91
CA ALA A 45 -14.15 22.49 -40.39
C ALA A 45 -14.53 21.14 -39.76
N ALA A 46 -14.00 20.07 -40.33
CA ALA A 46 -14.25 18.71 -39.91
C ALA A 46 -14.06 18.57 -38.39
N VAL A 47 -15.18 18.59 -37.66
CA VAL A 47 -15.25 18.08 -36.30
C VAL A 47 -14.77 16.63 -36.40
N PRO A 48 -13.78 16.18 -35.63
CA PRO A 48 -13.54 14.75 -35.52
C PRO A 48 -14.80 14.15 -34.88
N ARG A 49 -15.73 13.71 -35.74
CA ARG A 49 -16.84 12.85 -35.38
C ARG A 49 -16.25 11.49 -35.10
N GLY A 50 -15.78 11.34 -33.87
CA GLY A 50 -15.36 10.08 -33.32
C GLY A 50 -15.43 10.25 -31.83
N GLY A 51 -16.55 9.88 -31.22
CA GLY A 51 -16.54 9.50 -29.83
C GLY A 51 -15.52 8.38 -29.72
N ALA A 52 -14.31 8.73 -29.28
CA ALA A 52 -13.27 7.73 -29.03
C ALA A 52 -13.76 6.94 -27.82
N GLU A 53 -14.41 5.82 -28.11
CA GLU A 53 -14.65 4.76 -27.16
C GLU A 53 -13.35 4.55 -26.35
N PRO A 54 -13.41 4.45 -25.02
CA PRO A 54 -12.21 4.35 -24.20
C PRO A 54 -11.35 3.20 -24.73
N LYS A 55 -10.17 3.55 -25.26
CA LYS A 55 -9.23 2.56 -25.81
C LYS A 55 -8.99 1.51 -24.73
N LYS A 56 -9.25 0.25 -25.07
CA LYS A 56 -9.02 -0.89 -24.16
C LYS A 56 -7.60 -0.79 -23.60
N PRO A 57 -7.39 -1.04 -22.29
CA PRO A 57 -6.06 -0.97 -21.71
C PRO A 57 -5.13 -1.95 -22.45
N HIS A 58 -3.96 -1.45 -22.85
CA HIS A 58 -2.98 -2.27 -23.55
C HIS A 58 -2.47 -3.38 -22.61
N ARG A 59 -2.59 -4.63 -23.05
CA ARG A 59 -2.07 -5.80 -22.32
C ARG A 59 -0.89 -6.40 -23.09
N PHE A 60 0.22 -6.57 -22.40
CA PHE A 60 1.39 -7.25 -22.96
C PHE A 60 1.10 -8.74 -23.19
N ARG A 61 1.71 -9.30 -24.25
CA ARG A 61 1.65 -10.75 -24.50
C ARG A 61 2.37 -11.49 -23.36
N PRO A 62 1.93 -12.71 -22.98
CA PRO A 62 2.66 -13.55 -22.04
C PRO A 62 4.15 -13.63 -22.39
N GLY A 63 5.02 -13.59 -21.38
CA GLY A 63 6.48 -13.58 -21.56
C GLY A 63 7.09 -12.21 -21.87
N THR A 64 6.34 -11.24 -22.39
CA THR A 64 6.91 -9.92 -22.75
C THR A 64 7.43 -9.15 -21.53
N VAL A 65 6.68 -9.18 -20.43
CA VAL A 65 7.08 -8.53 -19.18
C VAL A 65 8.21 -9.33 -18.50
N ALA A 66 8.10 -10.66 -18.48
CA ALA A 66 9.13 -11.54 -17.91
C ALA A 66 10.50 -11.34 -18.60
N LEU A 67 10.56 -11.30 -19.93
CA LEU A 67 11.82 -11.05 -20.66
C LEU A 67 12.40 -9.66 -20.38
N ARG A 68 11.55 -8.66 -20.13
CA ARG A 68 12.00 -7.33 -19.75
C ARG A 68 12.58 -7.34 -18.34
N GLU A 69 11.96 -8.05 -17.41
CA GLU A 69 12.42 -8.20 -16.04
C GLU A 69 13.73 -9.00 -15.96
N ILE A 70 13.85 -10.11 -16.69
CA ILE A 70 15.10 -10.89 -16.78
C ILE A 70 16.26 -9.99 -17.23
N ARG A 71 16.09 -9.24 -18.32
CA ARG A 71 17.12 -8.31 -18.81
C ARG A 71 17.44 -7.19 -17.81
N LYS A 72 16.43 -6.71 -17.07
CA LYS A 72 16.62 -5.69 -16.05
C LYS A 72 17.48 -6.24 -14.90
N TYR A 73 17.12 -7.41 -14.37
CA TYR A 73 17.78 -7.98 -13.19
C TYR A 73 19.16 -8.55 -13.51
N GLN A 74 19.39 -9.08 -14.71
CA GLN A 74 20.73 -9.50 -15.17
C GLN A 74 21.70 -8.31 -15.33
N LYS A 75 21.21 -7.09 -15.50
CA LYS A 75 22.05 -5.90 -15.63
C LYS A 75 22.44 -5.28 -14.28
N SER A 76 21.64 -5.53 -13.25
CA SER A 76 21.85 -5.01 -11.89
C SER A 76 22.47 -6.07 -11.00
N THR A 77 23.04 -5.65 -9.88
CA THR A 77 23.50 -6.53 -8.79
C THR A 77 22.78 -6.21 -7.48
N ASP A 78 21.55 -5.68 -7.58
CA ASP A 78 20.74 -5.34 -6.42
C ASP A 78 20.19 -6.62 -5.78
N LEU A 79 20.18 -6.65 -4.45
CA LEU A 79 19.53 -7.73 -3.69
C LEU A 79 18.01 -7.69 -3.93
N LEU A 80 17.43 -8.84 -4.24
CA LEU A 80 16.03 -8.99 -4.61
C LEU A 80 15.15 -9.41 -3.42
N ILE A 81 15.75 -10.02 -2.39
CA ILE A 81 15.03 -10.40 -1.17
C ILE A 81 15.00 -9.22 -0.20
N ALA A 82 13.84 -8.97 0.41
CA ALA A 82 13.71 -7.90 1.40
C ALA A 82 14.55 -8.21 2.66
N LYS A 83 15.39 -7.25 3.07
CA LYS A 83 16.37 -7.42 4.16
C LYS A 83 15.75 -7.80 5.51
N LEU A 84 14.63 -7.16 5.90
CA LEU A 84 14.03 -7.40 7.23
C LEU A 84 13.39 -8.81 7.34
N PRO A 85 12.57 -9.27 6.37
CA PRO A 85 12.12 -10.66 6.35
C PRO A 85 13.27 -11.67 6.34
N PHE A 86 14.29 -11.47 5.51
CA PHE A 86 15.47 -12.36 5.46
C PHE A 86 16.17 -12.43 6.82
N ALA A 87 16.42 -11.28 7.46
CA ALA A 87 17.04 -11.22 8.78
C ALA A 87 16.21 -11.89 9.89
N ARG A 88 14.86 -11.91 9.77
CA ARG A 88 14.00 -12.66 10.70
C ARG A 88 14.18 -14.16 10.53
N VAL A 89 14.16 -14.65 9.30
CA VAL A 89 14.38 -16.08 8.99
C VAL A 89 15.75 -16.55 9.46
N VAL A 90 16.81 -15.76 9.21
CA VAL A 90 18.16 -16.10 9.70
C VAL A 90 18.19 -16.25 11.22
N ARG A 91 17.50 -15.38 11.96
CA ARG A 91 17.44 -15.46 13.42
C ARG A 91 16.61 -16.64 13.91
N GLU A 92 15.50 -16.93 13.26
CA GLU A 92 14.66 -18.08 13.54
C GLU A 92 15.45 -19.39 13.37
N VAL A 93 16.09 -19.59 12.21
CA VAL A 93 16.92 -20.77 11.95
C VAL A 93 18.09 -20.86 12.95
N ALA A 94 18.73 -19.75 13.27
CA ALA A 94 19.84 -19.75 14.23
C ALA A 94 19.39 -20.13 15.65
N MET A 95 18.17 -19.72 16.06
CA MET A 95 17.59 -20.12 17.34
C MET A 95 17.33 -21.64 17.36
N ASP A 96 16.79 -22.20 16.30
CA ASP A 96 16.52 -23.64 16.20
C ASP A 96 17.81 -24.48 16.18
N MET A 97 18.87 -23.97 15.55
CA MET A 97 20.18 -24.64 15.48
C MET A 97 20.95 -24.57 16.80
N THR A 98 20.74 -23.51 17.59
CA THR A 98 21.51 -23.24 18.82
C THR A 98 20.69 -23.66 20.03
N SER A 99 20.52 -24.97 20.25
CA SER A 99 19.80 -25.52 21.41
C SER A 99 20.55 -25.33 22.75
N MET A 100 21.76 -24.77 22.76
CA MET A 100 22.57 -24.55 23.96
C MET A 100 23.31 -23.19 23.95
N GLU A 101 23.11 -22.43 25.02
CA GLU A 101 24.03 -21.44 25.61
C GLU A 101 24.45 -20.20 24.81
N ILE A 102 23.65 -19.72 23.85
CA ILE A 102 23.82 -18.35 23.36
C ILE A 102 22.50 -17.57 23.46
N ASP A 103 22.04 -17.37 24.69
CA ASP A 103 20.89 -16.51 25.03
C ASP A 103 21.01 -15.06 24.51
N ASN A 104 22.19 -14.70 23.97
CA ASN A 104 22.50 -13.37 23.50
C ASN A 104 23.23 -13.38 22.13
N LEU A 105 22.84 -14.26 21.19
CA LEU A 105 23.46 -14.25 19.86
C LEU A 105 23.21 -12.90 19.17
N ARG A 106 24.28 -12.11 19.05
CA ARG A 106 24.26 -10.80 18.41
C ARG A 106 24.73 -10.92 16.97
N TRP A 107 23.98 -10.30 16.09
CA TRP A 107 24.27 -10.28 14.67
C TRP A 107 24.92 -8.95 14.28
N GLN A 108 26.04 -9.02 13.58
CA GLN A 108 26.57 -7.88 12.85
C GLN A 108 25.70 -7.61 11.62
N SER A 109 25.55 -6.34 11.23
CA SER A 109 24.81 -5.98 10.03
C SER A 109 25.49 -6.52 8.76
N SER A 110 26.82 -6.50 8.71
CA SER A 110 27.62 -7.08 7.62
C SER A 110 27.45 -8.58 7.50
N ALA A 111 27.35 -9.31 8.62
CA ALA A 111 27.13 -10.76 8.59
C ALA A 111 25.78 -11.12 7.97
N LEU A 112 24.72 -10.38 8.32
CA LEU A 112 23.39 -10.58 7.72
C LEU A 112 23.39 -10.26 6.21
N LEU A 113 24.13 -9.24 5.78
CA LEU A 113 24.29 -8.92 4.36
C LEU A 113 25.06 -10.01 3.61
N ALA A 114 26.17 -10.49 4.16
CA ALA A 114 26.97 -11.56 3.55
C ALA A 114 26.17 -12.86 3.40
N LEU A 115 25.38 -13.23 4.41
CA LEU A 115 24.47 -14.37 4.32
C LEU A 115 23.42 -14.18 3.21
N GLN A 116 22.91 -12.96 3.05
CA GLN A 116 21.93 -12.67 2.00
C GLN A 116 22.56 -12.74 0.61
N GLU A 117 23.73 -12.14 0.42
CA GLU A 117 24.48 -12.21 -0.85
C GLU A 117 24.75 -13.65 -1.26
N ALA A 118 25.25 -14.47 -0.32
CA ALA A 118 25.53 -15.88 -0.59
C ALA A 118 24.25 -16.68 -0.92
N ALA A 119 23.15 -16.45 -0.18
CA ALA A 119 21.88 -17.13 -0.42
C ALA A 119 21.27 -16.76 -1.78
N GLU A 120 21.26 -15.48 -2.14
CA GLU A 120 20.75 -15.03 -3.43
C GLU A 120 21.61 -15.53 -4.59
N ALA A 121 22.95 -15.49 -4.47
CA ALA A 121 23.84 -16.04 -5.48
C ALA A 121 23.62 -17.54 -5.69
N TYR A 122 23.43 -18.30 -4.61
CA TYR A 122 23.13 -19.73 -4.68
C TYR A 122 21.80 -20.00 -5.40
N LEU A 123 20.74 -19.25 -5.08
CA LEU A 123 19.44 -19.42 -5.72
C LEU A 123 19.46 -19.04 -7.21
N VAL A 124 20.19 -17.97 -7.58
CA VAL A 124 20.36 -17.59 -8.98
C VAL A 124 21.04 -18.72 -9.77
N HIS A 125 22.16 -19.23 -9.24
CA HIS A 125 22.87 -20.33 -9.89
C HIS A 125 22.01 -21.60 -10.01
N LEU A 126 21.24 -21.93 -8.96
CA LEU A 126 20.30 -23.06 -9.00
C LEU A 126 19.23 -22.90 -10.10
N PHE A 127 18.74 -21.69 -10.34
CA PHE A 127 17.76 -21.42 -11.41
C PHE A 127 18.37 -21.32 -12.81
N GLU A 128 19.69 -21.14 -12.92
CA GLU A 128 20.39 -21.17 -14.22
C GLU A 128 20.55 -22.61 -14.74
N ASP A 129 20.75 -23.57 -13.84
CA ASP A 129 20.98 -24.98 -14.18
C ASP A 129 19.69 -25.83 -14.28
N ALA A 130 18.58 -25.38 -13.66
CA ALA A 130 17.30 -26.10 -13.61
C ALA A 130 16.48 -25.98 -14.92
#